data_AF-A0A8W8KK05-F1
#
_entry.id   AF-A0A8W8KK05-F1
#
_cell.length_a   1.000
_cell.length_b   1.000
_cell.length_c   1.000
_cell.angle_alpha   90.00
_cell.angle_beta   90.00
_cell.angle_gamma   90.00
#
_symmetry.space_group_name_H-M   'P 1'
#
loop_
_entity.id
_entity.type
_entity.pdbx_description
1 polymer ?
#
loop_
_entity_poly.entity_id
_entity_poly.type
_entity_poly.pdbx_seq_one_letter_code
_entity_poly.pdbx_strand_id
1 'polypeptide(L)'
;MFGLDCSGLPDGNYELGCKSYGVCTGGAVKLVNCDPGQVYDDNSGSCADPSSVTGICSQRRDCSNKADGLYADTENHCKTYYTCYNGEFKGHNFCSKVTVFDEVQQTCNWPGAVDPPCGTKGQATTSATG
;
A
#
# COMPACT_ATOMS: atom_id res chain seq x y z
N MET A 1 -3.75 0.60 -13.57
CA MET A 1 -3.00 -0.59 -13.13
C MET A 1 -1.53 -0.30 -13.37
N PHE A 2 -0.83 0.24 -12.37
CA PHE A 2 0.62 0.46 -12.46
C PHE A 2 1.28 -0.86 -12.03
N GLY A 3 1.74 -1.63 -13.00
CA GLY A 3 2.55 -2.82 -12.74
C GLY A 3 4.02 -2.42 -12.53
N LEU A 4 4.77 -3.25 -11.81
CA LEU A 4 6.22 -3.10 -11.71
C LEU A 4 6.87 -3.31 -13.08
N ASP A 5 7.62 -2.30 -13.53
CA ASP A 5 8.44 -2.35 -14.74
C ASP A 5 9.91 -2.54 -14.35
N CYS A 6 10.46 -3.71 -14.68
CA CYS A 6 11.84 -4.08 -14.37
C CYS A 6 12.86 -3.61 -15.43
N SER A 7 12.44 -3.04 -16.57
CA SER A 7 13.33 -2.76 -17.71
C SER A 7 14.50 -1.82 -17.39
N GLY A 8 14.35 -0.98 -16.37
CA GLY A 8 15.41 -0.09 -15.84
C GLY A 8 15.81 -0.36 -14.40
N LEU A 9 15.33 -1.46 -13.80
CA LEU A 9 15.62 -1.80 -12.41
C LEU A 9 16.73 -2.86 -12.32
N PRO A 10 17.63 -2.78 -11.32
CA PRO A 10 18.54 -3.86 -11.00
C PRO A 10 17.81 -5.17 -10.69
N ASP A 11 18.47 -6.30 -10.93
CA ASP A 11 17.97 -7.60 -10.48
C ASP A 11 17.80 -7.60 -8.95
N GLY A 12 16.64 -8.09 -8.48
CA GLY A 12 16.30 -8.03 -7.07
C GLY A 12 14.80 -8.15 -6.78
N ASN A 13 14.45 -8.11 -5.51
CA ASN A 13 13.07 -8.20 -5.02
C ASN A 13 12.54 -6.80 -4.70
N TYR A 14 11.34 -6.51 -5.18
CA TYR A 14 10.70 -5.19 -5.09
C TYR A 14 9.30 -5.32 -4.49
N GLU A 15 9.04 -4.58 -3.43
CA GLU A 15 7.74 -4.55 -2.76
C GLU A 15 6.63 -4.06 -3.70
N LEU A 16 5.52 -4.80 -3.75
CA LEU A 16 4.29 -4.37 -4.43
C LEU A 16 3.17 -4.07 -3.42
N GLY A 17 3.20 -4.79 -2.30
CA GLY A 17 2.34 -4.62 -1.14
C GLY A 17 2.67 -5.69 -0.11
N CYS A 18 2.04 -5.63 1.05
CA CYS A 18 2.39 -6.51 2.15
C CYS A 18 2.05 -8.00 1.93
N LYS A 19 1.45 -8.36 0.80
CA LYS A 19 1.13 -9.75 0.41
C LYS A 19 1.81 -10.22 -0.86
N SER A 20 2.58 -9.36 -1.52
CA SER A 20 3.23 -9.73 -2.78
C SER A 20 4.41 -8.83 -3.10
N TYR A 21 5.40 -9.40 -3.76
CA TYR A 21 6.55 -8.68 -4.28
C TYR A 21 6.87 -9.15 -5.70
N GLY A 22 7.60 -8.33 -6.43
CA GLY A 22 8.11 -8.67 -7.76
C GLY A 22 9.59 -9.05 -7.69
N VAL A 23 9.97 -10.09 -8.41
CA VAL A 23 11.38 -10.45 -8.63
C VAL A 23 11.76 -9.96 -10.02
N CYS A 24 12.68 -9.00 -10.10
CA CYS A 24 13.27 -8.56 -11.36
C CYS A 24 14.49 -9.43 -11.69
N THR A 25 14.55 -9.94 -12.92
CA THR A 25 15.73 -10.65 -13.45
C THR A 25 15.89 -10.35 -14.93
N GLY A 26 17.00 -9.76 -15.33
CA GLY A 26 17.29 -9.41 -16.72
C GLY A 26 16.22 -8.50 -17.35
N GLY A 27 15.63 -7.60 -16.56
CA GLY A 27 14.55 -6.70 -17.00
C GLY A 27 13.15 -7.31 -17.06
N ALA A 28 12.98 -8.60 -16.76
CA ALA A 28 11.68 -9.26 -16.67
C ALA A 28 11.18 -9.33 -15.21
N VAL A 29 9.87 -9.25 -15.01
CA VAL A 29 9.22 -9.35 -13.69
C VAL A 29 8.57 -10.72 -13.48
N LYS A 30 8.82 -11.33 -12.32
CA LYS A 30 8.03 -12.44 -11.79
C LYS A 30 7.29 -11.99 -10.52
N LEU A 31 5.97 -12.13 -10.52
CA LEU A 31 5.14 -11.82 -9.35
C LEU A 31 5.17 -13.00 -8.36
N VAL A 32 5.43 -12.71 -7.09
CA VAL A 32 5.37 -13.67 -5.99
C VAL A 32 4.32 -13.22 -4.99
N ASN A 33 3.35 -14.08 -4.72
CA ASN A 33 2.37 -13.90 -3.65
C ASN A 33 2.87 -14.62 -2.40
N CYS A 34 2.69 -14.01 -1.24
CA CYS A 34 2.94 -14.67 0.03
C CYS A 34 1.91 -15.77 0.30
N ASP A 35 2.34 -16.82 1.00
CA ASP A 35 1.43 -17.87 1.44
C ASP A 35 0.37 -17.31 2.41
N PRO A 36 -0.79 -17.99 2.57
CA PRO A 36 -1.81 -17.57 3.52
C PRO A 36 -1.23 -17.32 4.92
N GLY A 37 -1.45 -16.10 5.44
CA GLY A 37 -0.96 -15.66 6.74
C GLY A 37 0.39 -14.94 6.71
N GLN A 38 1.22 -15.14 5.69
CA GLN A 38 2.52 -14.46 5.56
C GLN A 38 2.39 -13.02 5.07
N VAL A 39 3.42 -12.21 5.33
CA VAL A 39 3.53 -10.84 4.86
C VAL A 39 4.93 -10.56 4.31
N TYR A 40 5.05 -9.58 3.43
CA TYR A 40 6.35 -9.14 2.93
C TYR A 40 7.16 -8.49 4.06
N ASP A 41 8.44 -8.88 4.15
CA ASP A 41 9.44 -8.31 5.04
C ASP A 41 10.49 -7.58 4.18
N ASP A 42 10.60 -6.27 4.38
CA ASP A 42 11.55 -5.43 3.66
C ASP A 42 13.01 -5.73 4.03
N ASN A 43 13.25 -6.27 5.24
CA ASN A 43 14.59 -6.58 5.73
C ASN A 43 15.17 -7.81 5.03
N SER A 44 14.39 -8.88 4.89
CA SER A 44 14.79 -10.09 4.16
C SER A 44 14.51 -10.02 2.66
N GLY A 45 13.67 -9.07 2.22
CA GLY A 45 13.20 -8.97 0.84
C GLY A 45 12.30 -10.14 0.42
N SER A 46 11.59 -10.76 1.36
CA SER A 46 10.84 -12.00 1.13
C SER A 46 9.60 -12.10 2.03
N CYS A 47 8.77 -13.12 1.82
CA CYS A 47 7.63 -13.37 2.68
C CYS A 47 8.07 -14.03 3.99
N ALA A 48 7.59 -13.50 5.12
CA ALA A 48 7.87 -13.98 6.45
C ALA A 48 6.59 -14.05 7.30
N ASP A 49 6.71 -14.65 8.49
CA ASP A 49 5.64 -14.64 9.47
C ASP A 49 5.49 -13.21 10.05
N PRO A 50 4.26 -12.67 10.14
CA PRO A 50 4.03 -11.31 10.61
C PRO A 50 4.59 -11.02 12.01
N SER A 51 4.79 -12.04 12.86
CA SER A 51 5.43 -11.87 14.17
C SER A 51 6.92 -11.53 14.11
N SER A 52 7.57 -11.83 12.98
CA SER A 52 8.98 -11.52 12.70
C SER A 52 9.19 -10.24 11.88
N VAL A 53 8.10 -9.64 11.36
CA VAL A 53 8.17 -8.45 10.51
C VAL A 53 7.93 -7.18 11.32
N THR A 54 8.73 -6.16 11.06
CA THR A 54 8.54 -4.83 11.63
C THR A 54 7.90 -3.87 10.62
N GLY A 55 7.26 -2.81 11.09
CA GLY A 55 6.65 -1.80 10.21
C GLY A 55 5.21 -2.10 9.80
N ILE A 56 4.78 -1.53 8.68
CA ILE A 56 3.36 -1.50 8.29
C ILE A 56 2.82 -2.89 7.90
N CYS A 57 3.65 -3.77 7.36
CA CYS A 57 3.20 -5.06 6.89
C CYS A 57 2.82 -6.04 8.00
N SER A 58 3.26 -5.82 9.23
CA SER A 58 2.78 -6.59 10.40
C SER A 58 1.56 -5.97 11.08
N GLN A 59 1.14 -4.76 10.69
CA GLN A 59 -0.07 -4.14 11.22
C GLN A 59 -1.33 -4.77 10.63
N ARG A 60 -2.35 -4.98 11.48
CA ARG A 60 -3.67 -5.44 11.06
C ARG A 60 -4.69 -4.33 11.22
N ARG A 61 -5.77 -4.42 10.44
CA ARG A 61 -6.95 -3.56 10.56
C ARG A 61 -8.18 -4.41 10.83
N ASP A 62 -9.16 -3.85 11.53
CA ASP A 62 -10.44 -4.51 11.74
C ASP A 62 -11.35 -4.32 10.52
N CYS A 63 -11.81 -5.43 9.97
CA CYS A 63 -12.71 -5.50 8.83
C CYS A 63 -14.10 -6.04 9.20
N SER A 64 -14.35 -6.40 10.46
CA SER A 64 -15.56 -7.11 10.90
C SER A 64 -16.86 -6.37 10.57
N ASN A 65 -16.82 -5.04 10.53
CA ASN A 65 -17.96 -4.16 10.24
C ASN A 65 -17.77 -3.35 8.95
N LYS A 66 -16.89 -3.81 8.04
CA LYS A 66 -16.61 -3.16 6.77
C LYS A 66 -17.18 -3.99 5.62
N ALA A 67 -17.66 -3.31 4.60
CA ALA A 67 -17.99 -3.96 3.33
C ALA A 67 -16.70 -4.42 2.64
N ASP A 68 -16.86 -5.22 1.58
CA ASP A 68 -15.73 -5.57 0.73
C ASP A 68 -15.26 -4.33 -0.03
N GLY A 69 -13.95 -4.07 0.01
CA GLY A 69 -13.38 -2.89 -0.64
C GLY A 69 -12.00 -2.49 -0.13
N LEU A 70 -11.52 -1.36 -0.65
CA LEU A 70 -10.27 -0.73 -0.26
C LEU A 70 -10.56 0.47 0.66
N TYR A 71 -9.75 0.60 1.70
CA TYR A 71 -9.91 1.59 2.76
C TYR A 71 -8.61 2.34 2.99
N ALA A 72 -8.69 3.65 3.14
CA ALA A 72 -7.57 4.50 3.50
C ALA A 72 -7.05 4.13 4.88
N ASP A 73 -5.74 4.09 5.01
CA ASP A 73 -5.09 3.91 6.29
C ASP A 73 -4.78 5.29 6.91
N THR A 74 -5.75 5.83 7.64
CA THR A 74 -5.64 7.17 8.24
C THR A 74 -4.55 7.25 9.30
N GLU A 75 -4.18 6.14 9.94
CA GLU A 75 -3.07 6.07 10.90
C GLU A 75 -1.71 6.27 10.21
N ASN A 76 -1.63 5.95 8.91
CA ASN A 76 -0.44 6.15 8.08
C ASN A 76 -0.62 7.29 7.08
N HIS A 77 -1.37 8.33 7.47
CA HIS A 77 -1.59 9.54 6.68
C HIS A 77 -2.11 9.24 5.26
N CYS A 78 -2.89 8.17 5.11
CA CYS A 78 -3.44 7.68 3.86
C CYS A 78 -2.38 7.39 2.78
N LYS A 79 -1.11 7.21 3.18
CA LYS A 79 -0.02 6.76 2.29
C LYS A 79 -0.10 5.27 2.00
N THR A 80 -0.80 4.54 2.87
CA THR A 80 -1.19 3.16 2.65
C THR A 80 -2.71 3.06 2.60
N TYR A 81 -3.17 1.95 2.06
CA TYR A 81 -4.56 1.51 2.09
C TYR A 81 -4.60 0.03 2.36
N TYR A 82 -5.74 -0.48 2.80
CA TYR A 82 -5.90 -1.90 3.08
C TYR A 82 -7.17 -2.45 2.42
N THR A 83 -7.16 -3.75 2.16
CA THR A 83 -8.29 -4.46 1.59
C THR A 83 -9.04 -5.20 2.69
N CYS A 84 -10.36 -5.00 2.76
CA CYS A 84 -11.26 -5.88 3.47
C CYS A 84 -12.01 -6.75 2.46
N TYR A 85 -12.13 -8.04 2.77
CA TYR A 85 -12.92 -8.97 1.96
C TYR A 85 -13.49 -10.08 2.84
N ASN A 86 -14.80 -10.30 2.79
CA ASN A 86 -15.56 -11.21 3.66
C ASN A 86 -15.29 -10.96 5.16
N GLY A 87 -15.21 -9.68 5.56
CA GLY A 87 -14.92 -9.30 6.94
C GLY A 87 -13.47 -9.51 7.38
N GLU A 88 -12.58 -9.96 6.49
CA GLU A 88 -11.17 -10.21 6.82
C GLU A 88 -10.24 -9.15 6.23
N PHE A 89 -9.21 -8.79 7.00
CA PHE A 89 -8.10 -7.96 6.55
C PHE A 89 -7.17 -8.76 5.64
N LYS A 90 -7.00 -8.28 4.40
CA LYS A 90 -6.18 -8.94 3.39
C LYS A 90 -4.78 -8.34 3.24
N GLY A 91 -4.44 -7.27 3.96
CA GLY A 91 -3.10 -6.67 3.94
C GLY A 91 -3.10 -5.20 3.55
N HIS A 92 -1.97 -4.53 3.81
CA HIS A 92 -1.70 -3.17 3.37
C HIS A 92 -1.09 -3.13 1.95
N ASN A 93 -1.38 -2.06 1.23
CA ASN A 93 -0.78 -1.66 -0.03
C ASN A 93 -0.36 -0.19 0.06
N PHE A 94 0.51 0.24 -0.85
CA PHE A 94 1.16 1.55 -0.79
C PHE A 94 0.71 2.43 -1.93
N CYS A 95 0.43 3.69 -1.61
CA CYS A 95 0.32 4.72 -2.62
C CYS A 95 1.70 5.17 -3.07
N SER A 96 1.92 5.21 -4.39
CA SER A 96 3.22 5.58 -4.94
C SER A 96 3.51 7.08 -4.70
N LYS A 97 4.80 7.39 -4.45
CA LYS A 97 5.30 8.76 -4.34
C LYS A 97 4.53 9.57 -3.28
N VAL A 98 4.03 10.75 -3.63
CA VAL A 98 3.35 11.69 -2.72
C VAL A 98 1.83 11.56 -2.73
N THR A 99 1.28 10.57 -3.45
CA THR A 99 -0.17 10.36 -3.51
C THR A 99 -0.75 9.88 -2.19
N VAL A 100 -2.07 9.93 -2.07
CA VAL A 100 -2.86 9.47 -0.92
C VAL A 100 -4.03 8.65 -1.43
N PHE A 101 -4.55 7.74 -0.62
CA PHE A 101 -5.68 6.91 -1.02
C PHE A 101 -6.97 7.74 -1.07
N ASP A 102 -7.63 7.73 -2.22
CA ASP A 102 -8.95 8.27 -2.45
C ASP A 102 -9.98 7.14 -2.30
N GLU A 103 -10.65 7.07 -1.15
CA GLU A 103 -11.67 6.03 -0.91
C GLU A 103 -12.86 6.15 -1.86
N VAL A 104 -13.18 7.34 -2.37
CA VAL A 104 -14.31 7.53 -3.29
C VAL A 104 -13.97 6.96 -4.67
N GLN A 105 -12.75 7.22 -5.14
CA GLN A 105 -12.29 6.71 -6.44
C GLN A 105 -11.64 5.32 -6.36
N GLN A 106 -11.47 4.77 -5.16
CA GLN A 106 -10.83 3.47 -4.90
C GLN A 106 -9.44 3.37 -5.54
N THR A 107 -8.67 4.46 -5.49
CA THR A 107 -7.32 4.53 -6.08
C THR A 107 -6.47 5.56 -5.33
N CYS A 108 -5.15 5.45 -5.46
CA CYS A 108 -4.27 6.53 -5.05
C CYS A 108 -4.40 7.72 -6.00
N ASN A 109 -4.53 8.91 -5.44
CA ASN A 109 -4.73 10.17 -6.18
C ASN A 109 -3.89 11.29 -5.56
N TRP A 110 -3.75 12.40 -6.29
CA TRP A 110 -3.03 13.58 -5.79
C TRP A 110 -3.76 14.18 -4.60
N PRO A 111 -3.07 14.58 -3.52
CA PRO A 111 -3.72 15.09 -2.32
C PRO A 111 -4.69 16.25 -2.56
N GLY A 112 -4.38 17.17 -3.48
CA GLY A 112 -5.28 18.29 -3.82
C GLY A 112 -6.59 17.89 -4.54
N ALA A 113 -6.71 16.64 -4.98
CA ALA A 113 -7.90 16.08 -5.60
C ALA A 113 -8.73 15.19 -4.64
N VAL A 114 -8.21 14.89 -3.45
CA VAL A 114 -8.86 14.06 -2.43
C VAL A 114 -9.40 14.95 -1.32
N ASP A 115 -10.63 14.68 -0.88
CA ASP A 115 -11.23 15.42 0.23
C ASP A 115 -10.52 15.07 1.57
N PRO A 116 -10.50 15.97 2.57
CA PRO A 116 -10.02 15.64 3.91
C PRO A 116 -10.78 14.44 4.51
N PRO A 117 -10.14 13.59 5.34
CA PRO A 117 -8.85 13.82 6.00
C PRO A 117 -7.61 13.40 5.20
N CYS A 118 -7.78 12.67 4.09
CA CYS A 118 -6.64 12.12 3.35
C CYS A 118 -6.01 13.14 2.39
N GLY A 119 -6.81 14.05 1.83
CA GLY A 119 -6.31 15.09 0.93
C GLY A 119 -6.61 16.51 1.41
N THR A 120 -6.31 17.45 0.53
CA THR A 120 -6.38 18.89 0.77
C THR A 120 -7.37 19.58 -0.17
N LYS A 121 -8.21 18.81 -0.87
CA LYS A 121 -9.19 19.37 -1.81
C LYS A 121 -10.12 20.34 -1.09
N GLY A 122 -10.28 21.52 -1.68
CA GLY A 122 -11.09 22.60 -1.13
C GLY A 122 -10.48 23.30 0.09
N GLN A 123 -9.31 22.87 0.61
CA GLN A 123 -8.58 23.64 1.60
C GLN A 123 -7.80 24.74 0.87
N ALA A 124 -8.12 26.00 1.17
CA ALA A 124 -7.30 27.12 0.73
C ALA A 124 -5.89 26.91 1.29
N THR A 125 -4.86 26.96 0.43
CA THR A 125 -3.47 26.93 0.85
C THR A 125 -3.21 28.15 1.74
N THR A 126 -3.38 28.00 3.05
CA THR A 126 -2.71 28.91 3.98
C THR A 126 -1.24 28.60 3.85
N SER A 127 -0.56 29.35 2.97
CA SER A 127 0.89 29.43 2.95
C SER A 127 1.36 29.68 4.37
N ALA A 128 2.05 28.70 4.95
CA ALA A 128 2.85 28.92 6.14
C ALA A 128 3.82 30.06 5.79
N THR A 129 3.57 31.23 6.36
CA THR A 129 4.38 32.43 6.18
C THR A 129 5.39 32.47 7.32
N GLY A 130 6.68 32.52 6.97
CA GLY A 130 7.77 32.91 7.88
C GLY A 130 8.56 31.77 8.48
#